data_AF-A0A7Y6PSJ6-F1
#
_entry.id   AF-A0A7Y6PSJ6-F1
#
_cell.length_a   1.000
_cell.length_b   1.000
_cell.length_c   1.000
_cell.angle_alpha   90.00
_cell.angle_beta   90.00
_cell.angle_gamma   90.00
#
_symmetry.space_group_name_H-M   'P 1'
#
loop_
_entity.id
_entity.type
_entity.pdbx_description
1 polymer ?
#
loop_
_entity_poly.entity_id
_entity_poly.type
_entity_poly.pdbx_seq_one_letter_code
_entity_poly.pdbx_strand_id
1 'polypeptide(L)'
;MKSIKTPARALKELEAQHAALRGMMDRCLELADALDAGRCGPTQLLREVERLRMAFDSHNRFEETLLGPLLAAQLASTRAEPLEHAHIAEHRSLRARLASDVGSTASRDLREVIDQLRAHLDREEELLDTAQGLVADAPA
;
A
#
# COMPACT_ATOMS: atom_id res chain seq x y z
N MET A 1 -19.68 13.36 4.29
CA MET A 1 -18.84 12.16 4.29
C MET A 1 -19.67 10.96 4.71
N LYS A 2 -19.81 9.93 3.87
CA LYS A 2 -20.54 8.70 4.23
C LYS A 2 -19.64 7.88 5.16
N SER A 3 -20.01 7.83 6.43
CA SER A 3 -19.40 7.00 7.47
C SER A 3 -19.27 5.54 6.98
N ILE A 4 -18.06 4.99 7.02
CA ILE A 4 -17.76 3.58 6.72
C ILE A 4 -18.37 2.79 7.89
N LYS A 5 -19.64 2.37 7.74
CA LYS A 5 -20.42 1.82 8.85
C LYS A 5 -20.23 0.31 9.09
N THR A 6 -19.42 -0.39 8.30
CA THR A 6 -19.17 -1.84 8.51
C THR A 6 -17.73 -2.26 8.17
N PRO A 7 -17.09 -3.14 8.98
CA PRO A 7 -15.77 -3.70 8.71
C PRO A 7 -15.65 -4.31 7.30
N ALA A 8 -16.67 -5.06 6.85
CA ALA A 8 -16.70 -5.65 5.52
C ALA A 8 -16.58 -4.63 4.37
N ARG A 9 -17.11 -3.41 4.54
CA ARG A 9 -16.98 -2.35 3.53
C ARG A 9 -15.57 -1.75 3.52
N ALA A 10 -14.93 -1.65 4.68
CA ALA A 10 -13.56 -1.17 4.80
C ALA A 10 -12.58 -2.16 4.14
N LEU A 11 -12.77 -3.46 4.39
CA LEU A 11 -11.96 -4.53 3.80
C LEU A 11 -12.06 -4.54 2.27
N LYS A 12 -13.28 -4.48 1.73
CA LYS A 12 -13.49 -4.39 0.27
C LYS A 12 -12.85 -3.14 -0.36
N GLU A 13 -12.82 -2.04 0.37
CA GLU A 13 -12.17 -0.81 -0.09
C GLU A 13 -10.63 -0.97 -0.07
N LEU A 14 -10.05 -1.61 0.95
CA LEU A 14 -8.62 -1.95 0.98
C LEU A 14 -8.24 -2.85 -0.20
N GLU A 15 -8.99 -3.93 -0.44
CA GLU A 15 -8.77 -4.83 -1.58
C GLU A 15 -8.77 -4.07 -2.92
N ALA A 16 -9.72 -3.16 -3.12
CA ALA A 16 -9.79 -2.33 -4.31
C ALA A 16 -8.60 -1.38 -4.45
N GLN A 17 -8.15 -0.79 -3.33
CA GLN A 17 -6.96 0.06 -3.31
C GLN A 17 -5.69 -0.74 -3.63
N HIS A 18 -5.53 -1.94 -3.09
CA HIS A 18 -4.39 -2.81 -3.37
C HIS A 18 -4.33 -3.18 -4.84
N ALA A 19 -5.46 -3.60 -5.43
CA ALA A 19 -5.54 -3.90 -6.85
C ALA A 19 -5.15 -2.69 -7.72
N ALA A 20 -5.61 -1.49 -7.36
CA ALA A 20 -5.24 -0.26 -8.05
C ALA A 20 -3.75 0.07 -7.93
N LEU A 21 -3.17 -0.08 -6.73
CA LEU A 21 -1.74 0.13 -6.49
C LEU A 21 -0.89 -0.86 -7.30
N ARG A 22 -1.27 -2.14 -7.35
CA ARG A 22 -0.58 -3.15 -8.17
C ARG A 22 -0.60 -2.78 -9.65
N GLY A 23 -1.75 -2.33 -10.18
CA GLY A 23 -1.82 -1.86 -11.56
C GLY A 23 -0.91 -0.66 -11.85
N MET A 24 -0.79 0.29 -10.91
CA MET A 24 0.15 1.42 -11.03
C MET A 24 1.61 0.97 -10.95
N MET A 25 1.94 0.02 -10.06
CA MET A 25 3.27 -0.58 -9.96
C MET A 25 3.68 -1.27 -11.27
N ASP A 26 2.80 -2.10 -11.83
CA ASP A 26 3.02 -2.76 -13.12
C ASP A 26 3.30 -1.72 -14.22
N ARG A 27 2.52 -0.63 -14.24
CA ARG A 27 2.70 0.44 -15.21
C ARG A 27 4.04 1.17 -15.04
N CYS A 28 4.48 1.42 -13.81
CA CYS A 28 5.80 1.97 -13.53
C CYS A 28 6.92 1.06 -14.05
N LEU A 29 6.80 -0.26 -13.86
CA LEU A 29 7.77 -1.24 -14.37
C LEU A 29 7.82 -1.25 -15.91
N GLU A 30 6.65 -1.28 -16.57
CA GLU A 30 6.56 -1.19 -18.03
C GLU A 30 7.25 0.05 -18.59
N LEU A 31 7.02 1.20 -17.94
CA LEU A 31 7.62 2.48 -18.34
C LEU A 31 9.12 2.52 -18.04
N ALA A 32 9.58 1.89 -16.96
CA ALA A 32 11.00 1.73 -16.67
C ALA A 32 11.70 0.89 -17.74
N ASP A 33 11.11 -0.24 -18.14
CA ASP A 33 11.61 -1.09 -19.22
C ASP A 33 11.60 -0.36 -20.58
N ALA A 34 10.57 0.46 -20.84
CA ALA A 34 10.50 1.28 -22.04
C ALA A 34 11.56 2.39 -22.05
N LEU A 35 11.84 3.01 -20.90
CA LEU A 35 12.88 4.03 -20.75
C LEU A 35 14.28 3.44 -20.97
N ASP A 36 14.57 2.30 -20.34
CA ASP A 36 15.85 1.59 -20.50
C ASP A 36 16.11 1.19 -21.96
N ALA A 37 15.06 0.85 -22.69
CA ALA A 37 15.12 0.53 -24.12
C ALA A 37 15.05 1.76 -25.05
N GLY A 38 14.99 2.98 -24.52
CA GLY A 38 14.88 4.22 -25.30
C GLY A 38 13.55 4.39 -26.05
N ARG A 39 12.50 3.66 -25.68
CA ARG A 39 11.17 3.70 -26.31
C ARG A 39 10.27 4.80 -25.75
N CYS A 40 10.62 5.38 -24.61
CA CYS A 40 9.86 6.45 -23.98
C CYS A 40 10.79 7.49 -23.32
N GLY A 41 10.25 8.68 -23.02
CA GLY A 41 10.98 9.71 -22.31
C GLY A 41 10.85 9.58 -20.79
N PRO A 42 11.79 10.12 -19.99
CA PRO A 42 11.76 10.02 -18.53
C PRO A 42 10.52 10.66 -17.92
N THR A 43 9.98 11.72 -18.53
CA THR A 43 8.76 12.41 -18.05
C THR A 43 7.54 11.49 -17.93
N GLN A 44 7.42 10.46 -18.77
CA GLN A 44 6.29 9.52 -18.69
C GLN A 44 6.38 8.65 -17.44
N LEU A 45 7.57 8.12 -17.15
CA LEU A 45 7.84 7.37 -15.93
C LEU A 45 7.62 8.22 -14.69
N LEU A 46 8.18 9.43 -14.66
CA LEU A 46 8.06 10.34 -13.52
C LEU A 46 6.60 10.66 -13.16
N ARG A 47 5.74 10.87 -14.16
CA ARG A 47 4.29 11.10 -13.95
C ARG A 47 3.59 9.90 -13.35
N GLU A 48 3.96 8.69 -13.76
CA GLU A 48 3.35 7.48 -13.22
C GLU A 48 3.82 7.19 -11.80
N VAL A 49 5.11 7.40 -11.51
CA VAL A 49 5.63 7.31 -10.14
C VAL A 49 4.96 8.33 -9.22
N GLU A 50 4.72 9.56 -9.69
CA GLU A 50 3.99 10.57 -8.92
C GLU A 50 2.54 10.13 -8.62
N ARG A 51 1.86 9.50 -9.58
CA ARG A 51 0.51 8.93 -9.38
C ARG A 51 0.53 7.81 -8.35
N LEU A 52 1.47 6.87 -8.48
CA LEU A 52 1.67 5.79 -7.50
C LEU A 52 1.90 6.36 -6.10
N ARG A 53 2.74 7.40 -5.97
CA ARG A 53 3.00 8.06 -4.68
C ARG A 53 1.73 8.64 -4.07
N MET A 54 0.95 9.38 -4.85
CA MET A 54 -0.31 9.96 -4.35
C MET A 54 -1.33 8.89 -3.96
N ALA A 55 -1.41 7.81 -4.73
CA ALA A 55 -2.30 6.69 -4.44
C ALA A 55 -1.86 5.96 -3.15
N PHE A 56 -0.56 5.69 -3.01
CA PHE A 56 0.00 5.06 -1.81
C PHE A 56 -0.20 5.95 -0.57
N ASP A 57 0.06 7.25 -0.66
CA ASP A 57 -0.23 8.19 0.44
C ASP A 57 -1.71 8.17 0.86
N SER A 58 -2.63 8.07 -0.10
CA SER A 58 -4.07 7.98 0.17
C SER A 58 -4.43 6.66 0.83
N HIS A 59 -3.86 5.56 0.35
CA HIS A 59 -4.05 4.22 0.90
C HIS A 59 -3.55 4.16 2.35
N ASN A 60 -2.32 4.58 2.62
CA ASN A 60 -1.74 4.57 3.96
C ASN A 60 -2.58 5.38 4.95
N ARG A 61 -3.07 6.57 4.56
CA ARG A 61 -3.96 7.36 5.42
C ARG A 61 -5.28 6.65 5.69
N PHE A 62 -5.83 5.98 4.69
CA PHE A 62 -7.07 5.24 4.85
C PHE A 62 -6.86 4.06 5.80
N GLU A 63 -5.83 3.26 5.59
CA GLU A 63 -5.51 2.11 6.40
C GLU A 63 -5.15 2.51 7.85
N GLU A 64 -4.32 3.53 8.05
CA GLU A 64 -3.97 4.06 9.38
C GLU A 64 -5.21 4.50 10.18
N THR A 65 -6.30 4.93 9.51
CA THR A 65 -7.57 5.25 10.21
C THR A 65 -8.36 4.03 10.66
N LEU A 66 -8.06 2.85 10.07
CA LEU A 66 -8.73 1.58 10.34
C LEU A 66 -7.89 0.66 11.24
N LEU A 67 -6.57 0.80 11.21
CA LEU A 67 -5.62 -0.12 11.83
C LEU A 67 -5.79 -0.15 13.36
N GLY A 68 -5.84 1.01 14.02
CA GLY A 68 -6.05 1.09 15.47
C GLY A 68 -7.33 0.35 15.92
N PRO A 69 -8.51 0.64 15.34
CA PRO A 69 -9.74 -0.10 15.61
C PRO A 69 -9.67 -1.62 15.33
N LEU A 70 -9.02 -2.04 14.24
CA LEU A 70 -8.88 -3.45 13.87
C LEU A 70 -7.97 -4.21 14.83
N LEU A 71 -6.80 -3.64 15.15
CA LEU A 71 -5.86 -4.22 16.10
C LEU A 71 -6.44 -4.28 17.51
N ALA A 72 -7.19 -3.25 17.95
CA ALA A 72 -7.86 -3.27 19.25
C ALA A 72 -8.96 -4.33 19.35
N ALA A 73 -9.59 -4.72 18.23
CA ALA A 73 -10.59 -5.77 18.20
C ALA A 73 -9.98 -7.19 18.22
N GLN A 74 -8.76 -7.35 17.70
CA GLN A 74 -8.09 -8.66 17.56
C GLN A 74 -7.07 -8.96 18.65
N LEU A 75 -6.48 -7.92 19.27
CA LEU A 75 -5.40 -8.04 20.23
C LEU A 75 -5.81 -7.41 21.56
N ALA A 76 -5.26 -7.94 22.66
CA ALA A 76 -5.28 -7.20 23.92
C ALA A 76 -4.66 -5.82 23.69
N SER A 77 -5.32 -4.76 24.18
CA SER A 77 -5.02 -3.36 23.84
C SER A 77 -3.55 -2.97 24.03
N THR A 78 -2.82 -3.63 24.95
CA THR A 78 -1.38 -3.41 25.20
C THR A 78 -0.45 -3.90 24.08
N ARG A 79 -0.93 -4.71 23.14
CA ARG A 79 -0.15 -5.19 21.97
C ARG A 79 -0.50 -4.46 20.68
N ALA A 80 -1.62 -3.74 20.64
CA ALA A 80 -2.10 -3.04 19.44
C ALA A 80 -1.23 -1.82 19.10
N GLU A 81 -0.94 -0.96 20.10
CA GLU A 81 -0.20 0.29 19.89
C GLU A 81 1.23 0.09 19.35
N PRO A 82 2.06 -0.85 19.87
CA PRO A 82 3.38 -1.09 19.30
C PRO A 82 3.35 -1.56 17.84
N LEU A 83 2.34 -2.35 17.45
CA LEU A 83 2.17 -2.85 16.09
C LEU A 83 1.71 -1.74 15.15
N GLU A 84 0.76 -0.91 15.58
CA GLU A 84 0.31 0.27 14.84
C GLU A 84 1.48 1.22 14.57
N HIS A 85 2.31 1.50 15.58
CA HIS A 85 3.49 2.35 15.42
C HIS A 85 4.53 1.76 14.46
N ALA A 86 4.75 0.43 14.51
CA ALA A 86 5.67 -0.23 13.58
C ALA A 86 5.17 -0.12 12.13
N HIS A 87 3.86 -0.30 11.91
CA HIS A 87 3.23 -0.18 10.59
C HIS A 87 3.35 1.24 10.02
N ILE A 88 3.03 2.25 10.82
CA ILE A 88 3.17 3.67 10.43
C ILE A 88 4.63 4.01 10.10
N ALA A 89 5.59 3.43 10.82
CA ALA A 89 7.01 3.62 10.54
C ALA A 89 7.43 2.98 9.20
N GLU A 90 6.91 1.79 8.89
CA GLU A 90 7.09 1.13 7.59
C GLU A 90 6.51 1.99 6.44
N HIS A 91 5.26 2.46 6.58
CA HIS A 91 4.66 3.41 5.64
C HIS A 91 5.51 4.65 5.39
N ARG A 92 6.07 5.23 6.46
CA ARG A 92 6.94 6.40 6.34
C ARG A 92 8.22 6.08 5.57
N SER A 93 8.82 4.92 5.82
CA SER A 93 10.00 4.44 5.12
C SER A 93 9.73 4.27 3.62
N LEU A 94 8.66 3.54 3.26
CA LEU A 94 8.28 3.29 1.87
C LEU A 94 7.97 4.58 1.10
N ARG A 95 7.25 5.52 1.74
CA ARG A 95 7.00 6.86 1.16
C ARG A 95 8.28 7.63 0.90
N ALA A 96 9.24 7.60 1.84
CA ALA A 96 10.51 8.30 1.69
C ALA A 96 11.33 7.74 0.52
N ARG A 97 11.36 6.40 0.38
CA ARG A 97 12.02 5.73 -0.74
C ARG A 97 11.38 6.11 -2.08
N LEU A 98 10.06 6.00 -2.17
CA LEU A 98 9.32 6.35 -3.39
C LEU A 98 9.47 7.83 -3.78
N ALA A 99 9.69 8.73 -2.83
CA ALA A 99 9.94 10.15 -3.08
C ALA A 99 11.40 10.45 -3.50
N SER A 100 12.37 9.68 -3.01
CA SER A 100 13.81 9.86 -3.28
C SER A 100 14.18 9.49 -4.73
N ASP A 101 13.54 8.46 -5.28
CA ASP A 101 13.98 7.86 -6.56
C ASP A 101 13.50 8.63 -7.80
N VAL A 102 12.56 9.57 -7.65
CA VAL A 102 12.03 10.41 -8.74
C VAL A 102 13.10 11.35 -9.33
N GLY A 103 14.17 11.64 -8.59
CA GLY A 103 15.28 12.48 -9.08
C GLY A 103 16.35 11.74 -9.87
N SER A 104 16.39 10.41 -9.74
CA SER A 104 17.43 9.54 -10.28
C SER A 104 16.84 8.78 -11.47
N THR A 105 17.40 8.95 -12.66
CA THR A 105 17.05 8.16 -13.86
C THR A 105 17.36 6.66 -13.71
N ALA A 106 17.74 6.17 -12.53
CA ALA A 106 18.05 4.77 -12.29
C ALA A 106 16.76 3.95 -12.14
N SER A 107 16.33 3.35 -13.25
CA SER A 107 15.27 2.36 -13.31
C SER A 107 15.46 1.16 -12.35
N ARG A 108 16.68 0.92 -11.86
CA ARG A 108 16.98 -0.14 -10.88
C ARG A 108 16.39 0.17 -9.49
N ASP A 109 16.56 1.40 -9.00
CA ASP A 109 16.13 1.77 -7.64
C ASP A 109 14.60 1.72 -7.53
N LEU A 110 13.91 2.20 -8.57
CA LEU A 110 12.45 2.10 -8.69
C LEU A 110 11.94 0.66 -8.62
N ARG A 111 12.62 -0.30 -9.27
CA ARG A 111 12.23 -1.71 -9.24
C ARG A 111 12.30 -2.29 -7.84
N GLU A 112 13.37 -1.97 -7.10
CA GLU A 112 13.54 -2.41 -5.72
C GLU A 112 12.44 -1.84 -4.80
N VAL A 113 12.09 -0.57 -4.98
CA VAL A 113 10.98 0.06 -4.22
C VAL A 113 9.64 -0.59 -4.56
N ILE A 114 9.38 -0.88 -5.84
CA ILE A 114 8.16 -1.57 -6.26
C ILE A 114 8.07 -2.98 -5.66
N ASP A 115 9.17 -3.73 -5.64
CA ASP A 115 9.19 -5.06 -5.03
C ASP A 115 8.88 -5.00 -3.53
N GLN A 116 9.35 -3.97 -2.82
CA GLN A 116 9.03 -3.77 -1.41
C GLN A 116 7.58 -3.36 -1.18
N LEU A 117 7.03 -2.50 -2.04
CA LEU A 117 5.61 -2.14 -1.99
C LEU A 117 4.74 -3.39 -2.20
N ARG A 118 5.08 -4.26 -3.16
CA ARG A 118 4.39 -5.54 -3.36
C ARG A 118 4.46 -6.44 -2.14
N ALA A 119 5.66 -6.63 -1.60
CA ALA A 119 5.86 -7.46 -0.40
C ALA A 119 5.16 -6.90 0.85
N HIS A 120 4.93 -5.60 0.90
CA HIS A 120 4.12 -4.96 1.93
C HIS A 120 2.63 -5.25 1.74
N LEU A 121 2.08 -5.04 0.53
CA LEU A 121 0.68 -5.39 0.23
C LEU A 121 0.38 -6.88 0.42
N ASP A 122 1.31 -7.77 0.02
CA ASP A 122 1.16 -9.22 0.21
C ASP A 122 0.99 -9.57 1.70
N ARG A 123 1.80 -8.96 2.58
CA ARG A 123 1.70 -9.17 4.04
C ARG A 123 0.40 -8.64 4.61
N GLU A 124 -0.06 -7.49 4.14
CA GLU A 124 -1.34 -6.94 4.57
C GLU A 124 -2.50 -7.83 4.14
N GLU A 125 -2.50 -8.29 2.90
CA GLU A 125 -3.51 -9.22 2.37
C GLU A 125 -3.57 -10.52 3.18
N GLU A 126 -2.43 -11.11 3.54
CA GLU A 126 -2.38 -12.29 4.42
C GLU A 126 -3.02 -12.04 5.81
N LEU A 127 -2.80 -10.85 6.37
CA LEU A 127 -3.40 -10.44 7.64
C LEU A 127 -4.90 -10.18 7.50
N LEU A 128 -5.32 -9.56 6.39
CA LEU A 128 -6.72 -9.26 6.09
C LEU A 128 -7.52 -10.54 5.86
N ASP A 129 -6.99 -11.52 5.14
CA ASP A 129 -7.62 -12.83 4.92
C ASP A 129 -7.81 -13.59 6.24
N THR A 130 -6.80 -13.54 7.12
CA THR A 130 -6.89 -14.10 8.48
C THR A 130 -7.99 -13.41 9.28
N ALA A 131 -8.09 -12.08 9.18
CA ALA A 131 -9.13 -11.30 9.85
C ALA A 131 -10.54 -11.60 9.30
N GLN A 132 -10.67 -11.82 7.99
CA GLN A 132 -11.94 -12.15 7.34
C GLN A 132 -12.48 -13.52 7.77
N GLY A 133 -11.61 -14.54 7.86
CA GLY A 133 -12.00 -15.87 8.33
C GLY A 133 -12.61 -15.86 9.74
N LEU A 134 -12.07 -15.04 10.63
CA LEU A 134 -12.58 -14.90 12.01
C LEU A 134 -13.94 -14.19 12.07
N VAL A 135 -14.21 -13.25 11.16
CA VAL A 135 -15.50 -12.54 11.10
C VAL A 135 -16.61 -13.42 10.51
N ALA A 136 -16.28 -14.31 9.57
CA ALA A 136 -17.24 -15.24 8.98
C ALA A 136 -17.71 -16.33 9.97
N ASP A 137 -16.87 -16.69 10.95
CA ASP A 137 -17.15 -17.73 11.94
C ASP A 137 -17.81 -17.22 13.24
N ALA A 138 -18.01 -15.91 13.39
CA ALA A 138 -18.69 -15.34 14.56
C ALA A 138 -20.22 -15.53 14.46
N PRO A 139 -20.90 -16.10 15.48
CA PRO A 139 -22.35 -16.21 15.46
C PRO A 139 -23.00 -14.83 15.47
N ALA A 140 -24.03 -14.67 14.62
CA ALA A 140 -24.78 -13.43 14.41
C ALA A 140 -25.51 -12.91 15.67
#